data_AF-A0A962Z3R8-F1
#
_entry.id   AF-A0A962Z3R8-F1
#
_cell.length_a   1.000
_cell.length_b   1.000
_cell.length_c   1.000
_cell.angle_alpha   90.00
_cell.angle_beta   90.00
_cell.angle_gamma   90.00
#
_symmetry.space_group_name_H-M   'P 1'
#
loop_
_entity.id
_entity.type
_entity.pdbx_description
1 polymer ?
#
loop_
_entity_poly.entity_id
_entity_poly.type
_entity_poly.pdbx_seq_one_letter_code
_entity_poly.pdbx_strand_id
1 'polypeptide(L)' 'GEERFGFSVDEVIGQYQTVIKRLGKFYEGIAGIAGATILGDGSVAMILDTVGLAEAAESEAS' A
#
# COMPACT_ATOMS: atom_id res chain seq x y z
N GLY A 1 6.15 19.83 -13.15
CA GLY A 1 7.28 18.88 -13.08
C GLY A 1 6.74 17.61 -12.50
N GLU A 2 7.23 16.44 -12.92
CA GLU A 2 6.79 15.18 -12.32
C GLU A 2 7.35 15.10 -10.90
N GLU A 3 6.46 15.24 -9.92
CA GLU A 3 6.78 15.13 -8.50
C GLU A 3 7.23 13.69 -8.20
N ARG A 4 8.31 13.55 -7.44
CA ARG A 4 8.93 12.25 -7.15
C ARG A 4 8.91 12.03 -5.65
N PHE A 5 8.36 10.90 -5.24
CA PHE A 5 8.35 10.43 -3.87
C PHE A 5 8.98 9.04 -3.77
N GLY A 6 9.32 8.65 -2.55
CA GLY A 6 9.85 7.33 -2.25
C GLY A 6 9.46 6.90 -0.84
N PHE A 7 9.43 5.58 -0.61
CA PHE A 7 9.15 5.00 0.70
C PHE A 7 10.45 4.51 1.33
N SER A 8 10.70 4.91 2.57
CA SER A 8 11.75 4.31 3.39
C SER A 8 11.24 2.96 3.90
N VAL A 9 11.98 1.89 3.65
CA VAL A 9 11.62 0.52 4.04
C VAL A 9 12.84 -0.17 4.64
N ASP A 10 12.60 -1.19 5.47
CA ASP A 10 13.67 -1.99 6.06
C ASP A 10 14.38 -2.85 5.00
N GLU A 11 13.61 -3.51 4.13
CA GLU A 11 14.13 -4.42 3.11
C GLU A 11 13.20 -4.53 1.89
N VAL A 12 13.79 -4.74 0.71
CA VAL A 12 13.08 -5.12 -0.51
C VAL A 12 13.21 -6.62 -0.73
N ILE A 13 12.15 -7.36 -0.39
CA ILE A 13 12.13 -8.83 -0.51
C ILE A 13 12.09 -9.30 -1.98
N GLY A 14 11.45 -8.51 -2.87
CA GLY A 14 11.35 -8.81 -4.31
C GLY A 14 10.00 -8.43 -4.90
N GLN A 15 9.68 -8.99 -6.06
CA GLN A 15 8.41 -8.77 -6.76
C GLN A 15 7.52 -10.02 -6.66
N TYR A 16 6.27 -9.82 -6.22
CA TYR A 16 5.26 -10.86 -6.17
C TYR A 16 4.16 -10.61 -7.19
N GLN A 17 3.74 -11.66 -7.91
CA GLN A 17 2.49 -11.64 -8.67
C GLN A 17 1.39 -12.25 -7.81
N THR A 18 0.41 -11.44 -7.43
CA THR A 18 -0.66 -11.85 -6.52
C THR A 18 -1.99 -11.22 -6.89
N VAL A 19 -3.08 -11.82 -6.43
CA VAL A 19 -4.42 -11.24 -6.57
C VAL A 19 -4.70 -10.34 -5.38
N ILE A 20 -5.16 -9.11 -5.66
CA ILE A 20 -5.61 -8.17 -4.64
C ILE A 20 -6.97 -8.65 -4.11
N LYS A 21 -7.04 -8.99 -2.82
CA LYS A 21 -8.31 -9.22 -2.14
C LYS A 21 -8.75 -7.92 -1.48
N ARG A 22 -9.94 -7.44 -1.86
CA ARG A 22 -10.57 -6.31 -1.15
C ARG A 22 -10.91 -6.76 0.27
N LEU A 23 -10.55 -5.95 1.26
CA LEU A 23 -10.74 -6.25 2.69
C LEU A 23 -12.22 -6.25 3.14
N GLY A 24 -13.16 -6.03 2.21
CA GLY A 24 -14.59 -5.97 2.49
C GLY A 24 -15.04 -4.57 2.92
N LYS A 25 -16.36 -4.36 2.99
CA LYS A 25 -16.98 -3.04 3.17
C LYS A 25 -16.57 -2.29 4.46
N PHE A 26 -16.17 -3.02 5.49
CA PHE A 26 -15.75 -2.43 6.77
C PHE A 26 -14.34 -1.80 6.73
N TYR A 27 -13.54 -2.19 5.75
CA TYR A 27 -12.18 -1.70 5.54
C TYR A 27 -12.09 -0.85 4.26
N GLU A 28 -13.23 -0.57 3.65
CA GLU A 28 -13.36 0.29 2.48
C GLU A 28 -13.16 1.74 2.94
N GLY A 29 -12.12 2.40 2.44
CA GLY A 29 -11.79 3.79 2.80
C GLY A 29 -10.72 3.97 3.87
N ILE A 30 -9.98 2.93 4.27
CA ILE A 30 -8.76 3.16 5.05
C ILE A 30 -7.73 3.84 4.14
N ALA A 31 -7.37 5.08 4.49
CA ALA A 31 -6.40 5.87 3.75
C ALA A 31 -5.09 5.10 3.58
N GLY A 32 -4.59 5.06 2.34
CA GLY A 32 -3.33 4.40 2.01
C GLY A 32 -3.37 2.88 1.86
N ILE A 33 -4.54 2.23 1.92
CA ILE A 33 -4.67 0.77 1.74
C ILE A 33 -5.57 0.44 0.54
N ALA A 34 -5.00 -0.25 -0.45
CA ALA A 34 -5.72 -0.77 -1.61
C ALA A 34 -6.33 -2.17 -1.35
N GLY A 35 -5.76 -2.94 -0.41
CA GLY A 35 -6.27 -4.25 -0.03
C GLY A 35 -5.23 -5.11 0.70
N ALA A 36 -5.45 -6.42 0.67
CA ALA A 36 -4.48 -7.39 1.17
C ALA A 36 -4.46 -8.66 0.32
N THR A 37 -3.46 -9.49 0.54
CA THR A 37 -3.38 -10.85 -0.02
C THR A 37 -2.83 -11.83 1.01
N ILE A 38 -2.97 -13.12 0.72
CA ILE A 38 -2.34 -14.19 1.48
C ILE A 38 -1.21 -14.75 0.60
N LEU A 39 0.01 -14.75 1.10
CA LEU A 39 1.18 -15.28 0.42
C LEU A 39 1.21 -16.81 0.49
N GLY A 40 2.10 -17.43 -0.30
CA GLY A 40 2.18 -18.90 -0.40
C GLY A 40 2.57 -19.60 0.92
N ASP A 41 3.19 -18.88 1.85
CA ASP A 41 3.53 -19.33 3.19
C ASP A 41 2.41 -19.10 4.21
N GLY A 42 1.27 -18.54 3.79
CA GLY A 42 0.13 -18.24 4.65
C GLY A 42 0.20 -16.90 5.36
N SER A 43 1.28 -16.13 5.20
CA SER A 43 1.38 -14.78 5.75
C SER A 43 0.44 -13.81 5.01
N VAL A 44 0.04 -12.73 5.69
CA VAL A 44 -0.80 -11.67 5.11
C VAL A 44 0.09 -10.53 4.65
N ALA A 45 -0.02 -10.16 3.38
CA ALA A 45 0.62 -8.98 2.83
C ALA A 45 -0.40 -7.88 2.56
N MET A 46 -0.12 -6.67 3.05
CA MET A 46 -0.93 -5.48 2.79
C MET A 46 -0.51 -4.84 1.47
N ILE A 47 -1.49 -4.34 0.72
CA ILE A 47 -1.28 -3.64 -0.54
C ILE A 47 -1.59 -2.17 -0.31
N LEU A 48 -0.59 -1.33 -0.49
CA LEU A 48 -0.67 0.10 -0.23
C LEU A 48 -1.12 0.87 -1.47
N ASP A 49 -1.94 1.90 -1.26
CA ASP A 49 -2.21 2.91 -2.26
C ASP A 49 -1.11 3.98 -2.17
N THR A 50 -0.10 3.87 -3.04
CA THR A 50 1.07 4.74 -3.01
C THR A 50 0.76 6.19 -3.38
N VAL A 51 -0.27 6.43 -4.19
CA VAL A 51 -0.67 7.79 -4.57
C VAL A 51 -1.39 8.45 -3.41
N GLY A 52 -2.37 7.77 -2.81
CA GLY A 52 -3.08 8.28 -1.64
C GLY A 52 -2.16 8.52 -0.44
N LEU A 53 -1.12 7.70 -0.26
CA LEU A 53 -0.10 7.92 0.76
C LEU A 53 0.78 9.14 0.49
N ALA A 54 1.15 9.39 -0.76
CA ALA A 54 1.95 10.56 -1.13
C ALA A 54 1.16 11.86 -0.91
N GLU A 55 -0.09 11.90 -1.36
CA GLU A 55 -0.99 13.05 -1.17
C GLU A 55 -1.24 13.34 0.32
N ALA A 56 -1.44 12.29 1.13
CA ALA A 56 -1.59 12.44 2.58
C ALA A 56 -0.34 13.04 3.24
N ALA A 57 0.85 12.55 2.87
CA ALA A 57 2.12 13.04 3.42
C ALA A 57 2.40 14.50 3.04
N GLU A 58 2.00 14.94 1.85
CA GLU A 58 2.11 16.35 1.42
C GLU A 58 1.18 17.25 2.22
N SER A 59 -0.04 16.78 2.52
CA SER A 59 -1.02 17.56 3.29
C SER A 59 -0.60 17.82 4.73
N GLU A 60 0.17 16.90 5.35
CA GLU A 60 0.71 17.07 6.71
C GLU A 60 1.96 17.97 6.76
N ALA A 61 2.62 18.19 5.61
CA ALA A 61 3.83 19.01 5.52
C ALA A 61 3.54 20.51 5.31
N SER A 62 2.28 20.88 5.00
CA SER A 62 1.83 22.27 4.83
C SER A 62 1.17 22.82 6.09
#